data_AF-A0A168LN70-F1
#
_entry.id   AF-A0A168LN70-F1
#
_cell.length_a   1.000
_cell.length_b   1.000
_cell.length_c   1.000
_cell.angle_alpha   90.00
_cell.angle_beta   90.00
_cell.angle_gamma   90.00
#
_symmetry.space_group_name_H-M   'P 1'
#
loop_
_entity.id
_entity.type
_entity.pdbx_description
1 polymer ?
#
loop_
_entity_poly.entity_id
_entity_poly.type
_entity_poly.pdbx_seq_one_letter_code
_entity_poly.pdbx_strand_id
1 'polypeptide(L)'
;ATWNPSVVRLCLWHLKRAVKTKLGQPKSDPVYNPFQAQHEFPFIRTDFALVVNAPIRETGLLTTVEQRECILELMGSHYNRHALIPNGEAFSSNTAIHQDSTRQMYEYCLEHNLRHAWAYLYRNWYTIIHYKRWAKSGVDNMIPIGKTTMLIEAHWKVMKRTHLYHYNRARPDLLTYVVLEHYYRKLKMKYQSTAVHR
;
A
#
# COMPACT_ATOMS: atom_id res chain seq x y z
N ALA A 1 -15.02 8.48 -22.72
CA ALA A 1 -13.85 8.32 -21.82
C ALA A 1 -12.97 7.22 -22.39
N THR A 2 -11.70 7.49 -22.69
CA THR A 2 -10.78 6.58 -23.42
C THR A 2 -10.18 5.46 -22.57
N TRP A 3 -10.48 5.43 -21.27
CA TRP A 3 -10.04 4.39 -20.36
C TRP A 3 -11.28 3.71 -19.81
N ASN A 4 -11.45 2.40 -20.09
CA ASN A 4 -12.27 1.52 -19.24
C ASN A 4 -11.88 1.74 -17.77
N PRO A 5 -12.77 1.50 -16.78
CA PRO A 5 -12.46 1.73 -15.37
C PRO A 5 -11.19 0.97 -15.00
N SER A 6 -10.09 1.71 -14.90
CA SER A 6 -8.74 1.17 -14.71
C SER A 6 -8.40 1.38 -13.25
N VAL A 7 -8.29 0.28 -12.52
CA VAL A 7 -8.11 0.34 -11.07
C VAL A 7 -6.63 0.33 -10.75
N VAL A 8 -6.12 1.49 -10.32
CA VAL A 8 -4.70 1.69 -10.03
C VAL A 8 -4.43 1.54 -8.52
N ARG A 9 -3.36 0.84 -8.15
CA ARG A 9 -3.02 0.54 -6.73
C ARG A 9 -1.55 0.73 -6.41
N LEU A 10 -1.25 0.82 -5.12
CA LEU A 10 0.12 0.81 -4.60
C LEU A 10 0.82 -0.46 -5.08
N CYS A 11 2.06 -0.37 -5.55
CA CYS A 11 2.80 -1.56 -5.92
C CYS A 11 3.36 -2.29 -4.68
N LEU A 12 3.57 -3.60 -4.80
CA LEU A 12 4.10 -4.42 -3.71
C LEU A 12 5.42 -3.90 -3.15
N TRP A 13 6.32 -3.40 -4.00
CA TRP A 13 7.61 -2.87 -3.54
C TRP A 13 7.43 -1.64 -2.65
N HIS A 14 6.58 -0.69 -3.04
CA HIS A 14 6.30 0.50 -2.25
C HIS A 14 5.56 0.18 -0.96
N LEU A 15 4.62 -0.78 -1.00
CA LEU A 15 3.99 -1.32 0.19
C LEU A 15 5.04 -1.83 1.18
N LYS A 16 5.88 -2.78 0.73
CA LYS A 16 6.92 -3.36 1.57
C LYS A 16 7.90 -2.31 2.08
N ARG A 17 8.31 -1.36 1.23
CA ARG A 17 9.21 -0.26 1.62
C ARG A 17 8.59 0.63 2.71
N ALA A 18 7.35 1.08 2.52
CA ALA A 18 6.68 1.95 3.49
C ALA A 18 6.52 1.26 4.85
N VAL A 19 6.11 -0.01 4.84
CA VAL A 19 5.97 -0.82 6.05
C VAL A 19 7.31 -1.04 6.72
N LYS A 20 8.33 -1.48 5.96
CA LYS A 20 9.70 -1.73 6.44
C LYS A 20 10.29 -0.50 7.12
N THR A 21 10.14 0.67 6.49
CA THR A 21 10.63 1.93 7.05
C THR A 21 9.95 2.25 8.38
N LYS A 22 8.62 2.11 8.48
CA LYS A 22 7.90 2.49 9.69
C LYS A 22 8.09 1.50 10.85
N LEU A 23 8.16 0.20 10.56
CA LEU A 23 8.44 -0.82 11.58
C LEU A 23 9.87 -0.74 12.13
N GLY A 24 10.79 -0.09 11.40
CA GLY A 24 12.14 0.20 11.87
C GLY A 24 12.29 1.51 12.64
N GLN A 25 11.20 2.20 12.96
CA GLN A 25 11.23 3.40 13.80
C GLN A 25 11.01 3.05 15.28
N PRO A 26 11.38 3.95 16.20
CA PRO A 26 11.01 3.84 17.61
C PRO A 26 9.50 3.80 17.78
N LYS A 27 9.05 3.15 18.86
CA LYS A 27 7.65 3.15 19.27
C LYS A 27 7.17 4.61 19.39
N SER A 28 6.06 4.91 18.71
CA SER A 28 5.27 6.11 18.95
C SER A 28 3.93 5.69 19.55
N ASP A 29 3.16 6.65 20.06
CA ASP A 29 1.77 6.42 20.46
C ASP A 29 0.85 6.64 19.25
N PRO A 30 0.46 5.59 18.50
CA PRO A 30 -0.58 5.75 17.51
C PRO A 30 -1.92 5.92 18.23
N VAL A 31 -2.74 6.85 17.72
CA VAL A 31 -4.19 6.85 17.99
C VAL A 31 -4.76 5.54 17.42
N TYR A 32 -4.92 4.53 18.26
CA TYR A 32 -5.52 3.23 17.96
C TYR A 32 -6.68 3.00 18.93
N ASN A 33 -7.86 2.73 18.37
CA ASN A 33 -9.05 2.41 19.15
C ASN A 33 -9.35 0.90 19.01
N PRO A 34 -9.10 0.08 20.05
CA PRO A 34 -9.35 -1.36 20.00
C PRO A 34 -10.83 -1.71 19.82
N PHE A 35 -11.76 -0.87 20.30
CA PHE A 35 -13.19 -1.09 20.12
C PHE A 35 -13.63 -0.88 18.67
N GLN A 36 -13.05 0.12 17.99
CA GLN A 36 -13.27 0.31 16.56
C GLN A 36 -12.75 -0.89 15.76
N ALA A 37 -11.55 -1.38 16.11
CA ALA A 37 -10.96 -2.54 15.47
C ALA A 37 -11.81 -3.80 15.68
N GLN A 38 -12.28 -4.05 16.90
CA GLN A 38 -13.16 -5.17 17.21
C GLN A 38 -14.52 -5.08 16.49
N HIS A 39 -15.10 -3.89 16.37
CA HIS A 39 -16.33 -3.69 15.61
C HIS A 39 -16.17 -4.07 14.13
N GLU A 40 -15.00 -3.77 13.54
CA GLU A 40 -14.69 -4.16 12.15
C GLU A 40 -14.30 -5.65 12.02
N PHE A 41 -13.62 -6.18 13.04
CA PHE A 41 -13.08 -7.53 13.08
C PHE A 41 -13.34 -8.16 14.46
N PRO A 42 -14.41 -8.98 14.62
CA PRO A 42 -14.84 -9.49 15.93
C PRO A 42 -13.81 -10.32 16.70
N PHE A 43 -12.81 -10.87 16.01
CA PHE A 43 -11.73 -11.67 16.63
C PHE A 43 -10.66 -10.81 17.33
N ILE A 44 -10.68 -9.48 17.15
CA ILE A 44 -9.72 -8.60 17.81
C ILE A 44 -10.08 -8.50 19.30
N ARG A 45 -9.07 -8.70 20.14
CA ARG A 45 -9.21 -8.58 21.59
C ARG A 45 -8.90 -7.15 22.02
N THR A 46 -9.78 -6.59 22.85
CA THR A 46 -9.64 -5.22 23.34
C THR A 46 -8.55 -5.05 24.39
N ASP A 47 -8.15 -6.14 25.05
CA ASP A 47 -7.02 -6.19 25.99
C ASP A 47 -5.65 -6.17 25.28
N PHE A 48 -5.61 -6.48 23.98
CA PHE A 48 -4.43 -6.30 23.13
C PHE A 48 -4.31 -4.85 22.64
N ALA A 49 -4.34 -3.92 23.59
CA ALA A 49 -4.20 -2.50 23.37
C ALA A 49 -2.88 -1.97 23.96
N LEU A 50 -2.51 -0.76 23.56
CA LEU A 50 -1.36 -0.06 24.12
C LEU A 50 -1.56 0.13 25.63
N VAL A 51 -0.49 -0.06 26.40
CA VAL A 51 -0.53 0.20 27.84
C VAL A 51 -0.50 1.71 28.05
N VAL A 52 -1.64 2.27 28.46
CA VAL A 52 -1.73 3.65 28.92
C VAL A 52 -0.80 3.76 30.14
N ASN A 53 0.26 4.57 30.04
CA ASN A 53 1.34 4.72 31.03
C ASN A 53 2.49 3.71 30.98
N ALA A 54 2.74 3.03 29.85
CA ALA A 54 4.06 2.42 29.66
C ALA A 54 5.13 3.50 29.87
N PRO A 55 6.21 3.23 30.64
CA PRO A 55 7.24 4.23 30.89
C PRO A 55 7.71 4.81 29.56
N ILE A 56 7.73 6.15 29.49
CA ILE A 56 7.79 7.02 28.29
C ILE A 56 8.94 6.71 27.30
N ARG A 57 9.79 5.73 27.59
CA ARG A 57 10.92 5.32 26.76
C ARG A 57 11.18 3.82 26.87
N GLU A 58 10.25 2.97 26.43
CA GLU A 58 10.73 1.73 25.80
C GLU A 58 11.43 2.14 24.51
N THR A 59 12.74 2.37 24.61
CA THR A 59 13.69 2.75 23.55
C THR A 59 13.85 1.68 22.47
N GLY A 60 12.88 0.77 22.34
CA GLY A 60 12.82 -0.27 21.33
C GLY A 60 12.21 0.21 20.03
N LEU A 61 12.67 -0.38 18.94
CA LEU A 61 11.99 -0.32 17.66
C LEU A 61 10.59 -0.95 17.76
N LEU A 62 9.71 -0.65 16.79
CA LEU A 62 8.39 -1.31 16.70
C LEU A 62 8.52 -2.84 16.57
N THR A 63 9.55 -3.33 15.88
CA THR A 63 9.83 -4.75 15.65
C THR A 63 11.34 -5.02 15.54
N THR A 64 11.76 -6.26 15.80
CA THR A 64 13.09 -6.75 15.39
C THR A 64 13.20 -6.85 13.86
N VAL A 65 14.38 -7.22 13.35
CA VAL A 65 14.59 -7.44 11.91
C VAL A 65 13.83 -8.67 11.44
N GLU A 66 13.89 -9.76 12.19
CA GLU A 66 13.24 -11.05 11.89
C GLU A 66 11.71 -10.87 11.86
N GLN A 67 11.16 -10.23 12.90
CA GLN A 67 9.73 -9.93 12.97
C GLN A 67 9.27 -9.07 11.79
N ARG A 68 10.12 -8.13 11.35
CA ARG A 68 9.83 -7.27 10.21
C ARG A 68 9.76 -8.07 8.92
N GLU A 69 10.72 -8.96 8.68
CA GLU A 69 10.73 -9.79 7.47
C GLU A 69 9.49 -10.71 7.44
N CYS A 70 9.11 -11.34 8.56
CA CYS A 70 7.87 -12.12 8.64
C CYS A 70 6.61 -11.28 8.34
N ILE A 71 6.49 -10.07 8.89
CA ILE A 71 5.38 -9.16 8.57
C ILE A 71 5.37 -8.81 7.07
N LEU A 72 6.54 -8.55 6.46
CA LEU A 72 6.65 -8.23 5.04
C LEU A 72 6.31 -9.42 4.14
N GLU A 73 6.58 -10.64 4.57
CA GLU A 73 6.16 -11.88 3.90
C GLU A 73 4.64 -12.03 3.93
N LEU A 74 4.02 -11.91 5.10
CA LEU A 74 2.56 -11.92 5.26
C LEU A 74 1.89 -10.86 4.38
N MET A 75 2.37 -9.62 4.43
CA MET A 75 1.84 -8.55 3.57
C MET A 75 2.03 -8.85 2.08
N GLY A 76 3.11 -9.52 1.69
CA GLY A 76 3.33 -9.99 0.32
C GLY A 76 2.33 -11.06 -0.12
N SER A 77 1.99 -11.99 0.78
CA SER A 77 0.93 -12.97 0.56
C SER A 77 -0.42 -12.29 0.39
N HIS A 78 -0.81 -11.45 1.35
CA HIS A 78 -2.09 -10.74 1.36
C HIS A 78 -2.26 -9.82 0.13
N TYR A 79 -1.17 -9.21 -0.34
CA TYR A 79 -1.18 -8.35 -1.52
C TYR A 79 -1.68 -9.11 -2.76
N ASN A 80 -1.35 -10.40 -2.88
CA ASN A 80 -1.61 -11.17 -4.08
C ASN A 80 -2.94 -11.93 -4.09
N ARG A 81 -3.62 -12.05 -2.96
CA ARG A 81 -4.90 -12.77 -2.84
C ARG A 81 -6.04 -11.98 -3.52
N HIS A 82 -6.96 -12.68 -4.18
CA HIS A 82 -8.12 -12.11 -4.85
C HIS A 82 -9.18 -13.18 -5.13
N ALA A 83 -10.46 -12.81 -5.20
CA ALA A 83 -11.55 -13.77 -5.45
C ALA A 83 -11.48 -14.52 -6.80
N LEU A 84 -10.74 -13.97 -7.77
CA LEU A 84 -10.52 -14.60 -9.09
C LEU A 84 -9.17 -15.33 -9.19
N ILE A 85 -8.39 -15.38 -8.10
CA ILE A 85 -7.08 -16.06 -8.08
C ILE A 85 -7.19 -17.17 -7.03
N PRO A 86 -7.00 -18.45 -7.40
CA PRO A 86 -7.10 -19.54 -6.46
C PRO A 86 -5.97 -19.44 -5.41
N ASN A 87 -6.29 -19.79 -4.18
CA ASN A 87 -5.31 -20.00 -3.11
C ASN A 87 -5.22 -21.50 -2.83
N GLY A 88 -4.29 -22.18 -3.50
CA GLY A 88 -4.31 -23.64 -3.59
C GLY A 88 -5.48 -24.08 -4.49
N GLU A 89 -6.38 -24.89 -3.95
CA GLU A 89 -7.55 -25.41 -4.67
C GLU A 89 -8.84 -24.60 -4.44
N ALA A 90 -8.82 -23.63 -3.51
CA ALA A 90 -10.01 -22.90 -3.09
C ALA A 90 -10.05 -21.46 -3.64
N PHE A 91 -11.27 -20.99 -3.92
CA PHE A 91 -11.57 -19.59 -4.15
C PHE A 91 -12.32 -19.03 -2.94
N SER A 92 -11.97 -17.81 -2.54
CA SER A 92 -12.58 -17.12 -1.41
C SER A 92 -13.10 -15.75 -1.86
N SER A 93 -14.21 -15.29 -1.30
CA SER A 93 -14.69 -13.95 -1.57
C SER A 93 -13.66 -12.90 -1.12
N ASN A 94 -13.67 -11.73 -1.75
CA ASN A 94 -12.78 -10.62 -1.38
C ASN A 94 -12.94 -10.20 0.09
N THR A 95 -14.16 -10.25 0.61
CA THR A 95 -14.45 -9.98 2.02
C THR A 95 -13.86 -11.04 2.95
N ALA A 96 -13.99 -12.32 2.60
CA ALA A 96 -13.38 -13.42 3.35
C ALA A 96 -11.85 -13.33 3.31
N ILE A 97 -11.26 -12.98 2.16
CA ILE A 97 -9.81 -12.77 2.03
C ILE A 97 -9.33 -11.64 2.93
N HIS A 98 -10.07 -10.53 3.00
CA HIS A 98 -9.71 -9.40 3.87
C HIS A 98 -9.80 -9.79 5.35
N GLN A 99 -10.86 -10.48 5.76
CA GLN A 99 -11.02 -11.00 7.12
C GLN A 99 -9.88 -11.94 7.50
N ASP A 100 -9.57 -12.92 6.64
CA ASP A 100 -8.50 -13.89 6.83
C ASP A 100 -7.10 -13.23 6.85
N SER A 101 -6.82 -12.31 5.92
CA SER A 101 -5.55 -11.57 5.90
C SER A 101 -5.35 -10.74 7.18
N THR A 102 -6.43 -10.14 7.68
CA THR A 102 -6.40 -9.32 8.91
C THR A 102 -6.21 -10.21 10.13
N ARG A 103 -6.88 -11.36 10.17
CA ARG A 103 -6.74 -12.36 11.23
C ARG A 103 -5.31 -12.90 11.32
N GLN A 104 -4.74 -13.35 10.20
CA GLN A 104 -3.36 -13.86 10.14
C GLN A 104 -2.34 -12.82 10.64
N MET A 105 -2.50 -11.55 10.24
CA MET A 105 -1.60 -10.48 10.72
C MET A 105 -1.81 -10.18 12.22
N TYR A 106 -3.06 -10.17 12.68
CA TYR A 106 -3.40 -9.92 14.07
C TYR A 106 -2.87 -11.01 15.00
N GLU A 107 -3.11 -12.28 14.66
CA GLU A 107 -2.64 -13.45 15.41
C GLU A 107 -1.11 -13.44 15.53
N TYR A 108 -0.40 -13.19 14.42
CA TYR A 108 1.05 -13.02 14.46
C TYR A 108 1.49 -11.91 15.43
N CYS A 109 0.84 -10.75 15.38
CA CYS A 109 1.16 -9.67 16.31
C CYS A 109 0.84 -10.03 17.76
N LEU A 110 -0.26 -10.76 18.00
CA LEU A 110 -0.70 -11.19 19.32
C LEU A 110 0.30 -12.18 19.94
N GLU A 111 0.70 -13.21 19.21
CA GLU A 111 1.65 -14.25 19.63
C GLU A 111 3.02 -13.67 20.00
N HIS A 112 3.47 -12.64 19.28
CA HIS A 112 4.75 -11.97 19.52
C HIS A 112 4.64 -10.70 20.39
N ASN A 113 3.48 -10.42 20.98
CA ASN A 113 3.21 -9.24 21.81
C ASN A 113 3.54 -7.88 21.12
N LEU A 114 3.29 -7.78 19.81
CA LEU A 114 3.62 -6.63 18.96
C LEU A 114 2.50 -5.57 18.92
N ARG A 115 2.08 -5.08 20.09
CA ARG A 115 0.94 -4.16 20.25
C ARG A 115 1.08 -2.87 19.43
N HIS A 116 2.25 -2.23 19.47
CA HIS A 116 2.53 -1.01 18.70
C HIS A 116 2.57 -1.27 17.18
N ALA A 117 3.11 -2.42 16.76
CA ALA A 117 3.13 -2.79 15.35
C ALA A 117 1.71 -3.05 14.84
N TRP A 118 0.88 -3.78 15.59
CA TRP A 118 -0.52 -4.00 15.26
C TRP A 118 -1.30 -2.69 15.15
N ALA A 119 -1.18 -1.81 16.15
CA ALA A 119 -1.85 -0.51 16.14
C ALA A 119 -1.50 0.31 14.89
N TYR A 120 -0.23 0.30 14.47
CA TYR A 120 0.21 0.89 13.21
C TYR A 120 -0.38 0.17 11.99
N LEU A 121 -0.29 -1.16 11.95
CA LEU A 121 -0.72 -2.00 10.82
C LEU A 121 -2.22 -1.87 10.56
N TYR A 122 -3.05 -1.99 11.60
CA TYR A 122 -4.49 -1.84 11.52
C TYR A 122 -4.86 -0.48 10.91
N ARG A 123 -4.42 0.60 11.55
CA ARG A 123 -4.79 1.98 11.17
C ARG A 123 -4.41 2.32 9.74
N ASN A 124 -3.23 1.91 9.29
CA ASN A 124 -2.67 2.36 8.02
C ASN A 124 -2.86 1.37 6.87
N TRP A 125 -3.14 0.09 7.15
CA TRP A 125 -3.14 -0.96 6.14
C TRP A 125 -4.36 -1.88 6.18
N TYR A 126 -4.86 -2.28 7.35
CA TYR A 126 -5.91 -3.30 7.44
C TYR A 126 -7.34 -2.79 7.66
N THR A 127 -7.54 -1.50 7.97
CA THR A 127 -8.89 -0.92 7.87
C THR A 127 -9.45 -1.05 6.45
N ILE A 128 -10.76 -1.20 6.32
CA ILE A 128 -11.48 -1.36 5.05
C ILE A 128 -11.11 -0.28 4.03
N ILE A 129 -10.89 0.95 4.49
CA ILE A 129 -10.52 2.09 3.63
C ILE A 129 -9.10 1.93 3.07
N HIS A 130 -8.15 1.55 3.93
CA HIS A 130 -6.74 1.45 3.54
C HIS A 130 -6.44 0.16 2.80
N TYR A 131 -7.07 -0.95 3.18
CA TYR A 131 -6.90 -2.26 2.56
C TYR A 131 -7.19 -2.21 1.05
N LYS A 132 -8.25 -1.50 0.66
CA LYS A 132 -8.63 -1.26 -0.74
C LYS A 132 -7.55 -0.58 -1.59
N ARG A 133 -6.60 0.14 -0.98
CA ARG A 133 -5.56 0.91 -1.69
C ARG A 133 -4.36 0.05 -2.12
N TRP A 134 -4.14 -1.10 -1.49
CA TRP A 134 -2.94 -1.91 -1.73
C TRP A 134 -3.23 -3.38 -2.05
N ALA A 135 -4.25 -4.00 -1.46
CA ALA A 135 -4.54 -5.42 -1.66
C ALA A 135 -5.27 -5.65 -3.00
N LYS A 136 -4.97 -6.78 -3.67
CA LYS A 136 -5.71 -7.19 -4.88
C LYS A 136 -7.18 -7.51 -4.58
N SER A 137 -7.46 -8.15 -3.45
CA SER A 137 -8.82 -8.41 -2.93
C SER A 137 -9.62 -7.16 -2.55
N GLY A 138 -9.01 -5.97 -2.56
CA GLY A 138 -9.71 -4.72 -2.26
C GLY A 138 -10.70 -4.23 -3.32
N VAL A 139 -10.88 -4.95 -4.42
CA VAL A 139 -11.70 -4.52 -5.56
C VAL A 139 -12.41 -5.71 -6.13
N ASP A 140 -13.69 -5.52 -6.38
CA ASP A 140 -14.58 -6.58 -6.80
C ASP A 140 -14.56 -6.76 -8.31
N ASN A 141 -14.73 -8.01 -8.73
CA ASN A 141 -14.93 -8.43 -10.12
C ASN A 141 -13.79 -8.08 -11.10
N MET A 142 -12.67 -7.50 -10.64
CA MET A 142 -11.56 -7.08 -11.49
C MET A 142 -10.19 -7.21 -10.81
N ILE A 143 -9.24 -7.83 -11.51
CA ILE A 143 -7.83 -7.88 -11.07
C ILE A 143 -7.15 -6.56 -11.45
N PRO A 144 -6.49 -5.86 -10.49
CA PRO A 144 -5.72 -4.66 -10.82
C PRO A 144 -4.43 -5.04 -11.54
N ILE A 145 -4.31 -4.60 -12.79
CA ILE A 145 -3.09 -4.82 -13.58
C ILE A 145 -2.18 -3.57 -13.50
N GLY A 146 -2.77 -2.38 -13.34
CA GLY A 146 -2.05 -1.11 -13.24
C GLY A 146 -1.49 -0.84 -11.84
N LYS A 147 -0.16 -0.73 -11.73
CA LYS A 147 0.53 -0.28 -10.51
C LYS A 147 0.90 1.20 -10.68
N THR A 148 0.33 2.09 -9.86
CA THR A 148 0.44 3.58 -10.01
C THR A 148 1.89 4.00 -10.17
N THR A 149 2.75 3.41 -9.35
CA THR A 149 4.14 3.81 -9.29
C THR A 149 4.93 3.36 -10.52
N MET A 150 4.59 2.26 -11.19
CA MET A 150 5.31 1.87 -12.40
C MET A 150 5.03 2.81 -13.57
N LEU A 151 3.77 3.21 -13.73
CA LEU A 151 3.36 4.16 -14.77
C LEU A 151 3.95 5.55 -14.49
N ILE A 152 3.86 6.00 -13.23
CA ILE A 152 4.41 7.29 -12.80
C ILE A 152 5.94 7.29 -12.84
N GLU A 153 6.62 6.23 -12.42
CA GLU A 153 8.09 6.10 -12.48
C GLU A 153 8.59 6.01 -13.91
N ALA A 154 7.93 5.26 -14.78
CA ALA A 154 8.28 5.18 -16.19
C ALA A 154 8.14 6.56 -16.85
N HIS A 155 7.02 7.24 -16.59
CA HIS A 155 6.80 8.60 -17.05
C HIS A 155 7.87 9.57 -16.51
N TRP A 156 8.16 9.54 -15.22
CA TRP A 156 9.19 10.35 -14.60
C TRP A 156 10.60 10.03 -15.08
N LYS A 157 10.90 8.77 -15.40
CA LYS A 157 12.18 8.35 -15.95
C LYS A 157 12.39 8.96 -17.34
N VAL A 158 11.34 8.98 -18.17
CA VAL A 158 11.39 9.65 -19.47
C VAL A 158 11.60 11.15 -19.26
N MET A 159 10.76 11.82 -18.47
CA MET A 159 10.87 13.27 -18.26
C MET A 159 12.23 13.70 -17.68
N LYS A 160 12.76 12.95 -16.72
CA LYS A 160 14.08 13.23 -16.13
C LYS A 160 15.20 13.12 -17.16
N ARG A 161 15.15 12.12 -18.06
CA ARG A 161 16.17 11.93 -19.08
C ARG A 161 16.03 12.90 -20.25
N THR A 162 14.82 13.25 -20.65
CA THR A 162 14.58 14.04 -21.86
C THR A 162 14.49 15.54 -21.62
N HIS A 163 14.02 15.96 -20.45
CA HIS A 163 13.71 17.37 -20.20
C HIS A 163 14.39 17.95 -18.96
N LEU A 164 14.69 17.12 -17.95
CA LEU A 164 15.21 17.61 -16.67
C LEU A 164 16.64 17.15 -16.35
N TYR A 165 17.39 16.68 -17.35
CA TYR A 165 18.70 16.06 -17.13
C TYR A 165 19.77 17.05 -16.62
N HIS A 166 19.62 18.34 -16.90
CA HIS A 166 20.46 19.42 -16.36
C HIS A 166 19.94 20.03 -15.05
N TYR A 167 18.74 19.66 -14.60
CA TYR A 167 18.08 20.30 -13.45
C TYR A 167 18.07 19.35 -12.25
N ASN A 168 19.08 19.47 -11.39
CA ASN A 168 19.04 18.79 -10.10
C ASN A 168 17.99 19.48 -9.21
N ARG A 169 16.92 18.77 -8.86
CA ARG A 169 15.73 19.30 -8.14
C ARG A 169 15.04 20.46 -8.88
N ALA A 170 14.54 20.19 -10.08
CA ALA A 170 13.72 21.14 -10.84
C ALA A 170 12.59 21.74 -9.99
N ARG A 171 12.39 23.06 -10.09
CA ARG A 171 11.29 23.77 -9.42
C ARG A 171 9.93 23.26 -9.92
N PRO A 172 8.87 23.27 -9.09
CA PRO A 172 7.53 22.85 -9.50
C PRO A 172 7.00 23.58 -10.75
N ASP A 173 7.33 24.86 -10.91
CA ASP A 173 6.90 25.66 -12.07
C ASP A 173 7.54 25.17 -13.37
N LEU A 174 8.85 24.92 -13.35
CA LEU A 174 9.59 24.36 -14.48
C LEU A 174 9.07 22.96 -14.83
N LEU A 175 8.76 22.16 -13.81
CA LEU A 175 8.18 20.84 -14.03
C LEU A 175 6.82 20.95 -14.74
N THR A 176 5.96 21.83 -14.26
CA THR A 176 4.61 22.05 -14.80
C THR A 176 4.69 22.51 -16.26
N TYR A 177 5.58 23.47 -16.54
CA TYR A 177 5.88 23.92 -17.88
C TYR A 177 6.36 22.76 -18.78
N VAL A 178 7.31 21.95 -18.32
CA VAL A 178 7.83 20.80 -19.08
C VAL A 178 6.74 19.77 -19.38
N VAL A 179 5.88 19.47 -18.41
CA VAL A 179 4.78 18.52 -18.58
C VAL A 179 3.80 19.02 -19.65
N LEU A 180 3.38 20.28 -19.56
CA LEU A 180 2.37 20.86 -20.44
C LEU A 180 2.90 21.13 -21.85
N GLU A 181 4.05 21.81 -21.96
CA GLU A 181 4.53 22.32 -23.25
C GLU A 181 5.36 21.31 -24.03
N HIS A 182 6.21 20.54 -23.34
CA HIS A 182 7.12 19.63 -24.03
C HIS A 182 6.54 18.21 -24.11
N TYR A 183 6.06 17.67 -23.00
CA TYR A 183 5.66 16.27 -22.94
C TYR A 183 4.25 16.03 -23.49
N TYR A 184 3.25 16.77 -22.99
CA TYR A 184 1.85 16.62 -23.42
C TYR A 184 1.68 16.95 -24.90
N ARG A 185 2.31 18.04 -25.39
CA ARG A 185 2.26 18.42 -26.81
C ARG A 185 2.79 17.31 -27.73
N LYS A 186 3.90 16.67 -27.37
CA LYS A 186 4.48 15.55 -28.12
C LYS A 186 3.57 14.32 -28.11
N LEU A 187 2.97 14.00 -26.96
CA LEU A 187 1.99 12.91 -26.87
C LEU A 187 0.73 13.17 -27.69
N LYS A 188 0.21 14.41 -27.65
CA LYS A 188 -0.96 14.83 -28.43
C LYS A 188 -0.72 14.67 -29.92
N MET A 189 0.42 15.16 -30.43
CA MET A 189 0.78 15.01 -31.84
C MET A 189 0.90 13.53 -32.24
N LYS A 190 1.56 12.71 -31.42
CA LYS A 190 1.69 11.27 -31.67
C LYS A 190 0.32 10.58 -31.70
N TYR A 191 -0.54 10.85 -30.72
CA TYR A 191 -1.89 10.30 -30.68
C TYR A 191 -2.71 10.69 -31.91
N GLN A 192 -2.68 11.97 -32.30
CA GLN A 192 -3.37 12.45 -33.49
C GLN A 192 -2.86 11.74 -34.76
N SER A 193 -1.54 11.57 -34.93
CA SER A 193 -1.01 10.83 -36.07
C SER A 193 -1.44 9.36 -36.11
N THR A 194 -1.58 8.69 -34.95
CA THR A 194 -2.00 7.28 -34.90
C THR A 194 -3.51 7.12 -35.04
N ALA A 195 -4.30 8.10 -34.58
CA ALA A 195 -5.76 8.09 -34.70
C ALA A 195 -6.25 8.47 -36.10
N VAL A 196 -5.47 9.26 -36.87
CA VAL A 196 -5.78 9.60 -38.26
C VAL A 196 -5.50 8.44 -39.24
N HIS A 197 -4.71 7.45 -38.81
CA HIS A 197 -4.37 6.24 -39.59
C HIS A 197 -5.09 4.97 -39.11
N ARG A 198 -6.16 5.12 -38.31
CA ARG A 198 -7.10 4.06 -37.94
C ARG A 198 -8.49 4.47 -38.36
#